data_AF-A0A388SME9-F1
#
_entry.id   AF-A0A388SME9-F1
#
_cell.length_a   1.000
_cell.length_b   1.000
_cell.length_c   1.000
_cell.angle_alpha   90.00
_cell.angle_beta   90.00
_cell.angle_gamma   90.00
#
_symmetry.space_group_name_H-M   'P 1'
#
loop_
_entity.id
_entity.type
_entity.pdbx_description
1 polymer ?
#
loop_
_entity_poly.entity_id
_entity_poly.type
_entity_poly.pdbx_seq_one_letter_code
_entity_poly.pdbx_strand_id
1 'polypeptide(L)' 'MPEYTTTLLIRGEECDYDPEGHMARIPCENCGHVNEVEVWTDDAGAADFSGFACENCGHWNGPG' A
#
# COMPACT_ATOMS: atom_id res chain seq x y z
N MET A 1 14.36 0.84 -10.68
CA MET A 1 14.13 0.73 -9.23
C MET A 1 12.84 1.48 -8.98
N PRO A 2 11.91 0.98 -8.15
CA PRO A 2 10.68 1.71 -7.88
C PRO A 2 11.01 3.07 -7.25
N GLU A 3 10.50 4.13 -7.87
CA GLU A 3 10.73 5.52 -7.46
C GLU A 3 9.46 6.00 -6.75
N TYR A 4 9.39 5.72 -5.45
CA TYR A 4 8.30 6.11 -4.56
C TYR A 4 8.24 7.63 -4.37
N THR A 5 7.77 8.31 -5.40
CA THR A 5 7.83 9.77 -5.57
C THR A 5 6.51 10.45 -5.23
N THR A 6 5.46 9.67 -5.03
CA THR A 6 4.11 10.13 -4.71
C THR A 6 3.68 9.57 -3.35
N THR A 7 2.66 10.17 -2.76
CA THR A 7 2.03 9.68 -1.54
C THR A 7 0.56 9.41 -1.80
N LEU A 8 0.06 8.25 -1.38
CA LEU A 8 -1.36 7.90 -1.39
C LEU A 8 -1.90 7.82 0.04
N LEU A 9 -3.17 8.16 0.20
CA LEU A 9 -3.87 7.95 1.45
C LEU A 9 -4.48 6.54 1.45
N ILE A 10 -3.92 5.62 2.22
CA ILE A 10 -4.37 4.24 2.32
C ILE A 10 -4.80 3.98 3.76
N ARG A 11 -6.07 3.62 3.98
CA ARG A 11 -6.67 3.45 5.32
C ARG A 11 -6.49 4.65 6.26
N GLY A 12 -6.39 5.86 5.69
CA GLY A 12 -6.14 7.09 6.45
C GLY A 12 -4.69 7.35 6.81
N GLU A 13 -3.74 6.51 6.35
CA GLU A 13 -2.31 6.69 6.52
C GLU A 13 -1.65 7.13 5.21
N GLU A 14 -0.68 8.04 5.30
CA GLU A 14 0.14 8.47 4.17
C GLU A 14 1.16 7.39 3.83
N CYS A 15 1.02 6.79 2.64
CA CYS A 15 1.88 5.72 2.17
C CYS A 15 2.68 6.16 0.93
N ASP A 16 3.98 5.87 0.94
CA ASP A 16 4.86 6.02 -0.22
C ASP A 16 4.31 5.21 -1.41
N TYR A 17 4.23 5.83 -2.59
CA TYR A 17 3.67 5.25 -3.81
C TYR A 17 4.56 5.49 -5.03
N ASP A 18 4.78 4.43 -5.80
CA ASP A 18 5.39 4.43 -7.12
C ASP A 18 4.28 4.42 -8.19
N PRO A 19 4.02 5.55 -8.88
CA PRO A 19 2.98 5.65 -9.91
C PRO A 19 3.33 4.93 -11.21
N GLU A 20 4.62 4.63 -11.48
CA GLU A 20 5.03 3.89 -12.68
C GLU A 20 4.84 2.38 -12.48
N GLY A 21 5.16 1.91 -11.27
CA GLY A 21 5.03 0.50 -10.89
C GLY A 21 3.67 0.11 -10.32
N HIS A 22 2.81 1.09 -10.00
CA HIS A 22 1.56 0.90 -9.26
C HIS A 22 1.75 0.20 -7.90
N MET A 23 2.84 0.54 -7.19
CA MET A 23 3.22 -0.10 -5.93
C MET A 23 3.24 0.91 -4.78
N ALA A 24 2.55 0.61 -3.68
CA ALA A 24 2.61 1.37 -2.44
C ALA A 24 3.32 0.60 -1.32
N ARG A 25 3.91 1.35 -0.38
CA ARG A 25 4.48 0.80 0.85
C ARG A 25 3.47 0.91 1.97
N ILE A 26 2.81 -0.20 2.29
CA ILE A 26 1.73 -0.24 3.27
C ILE A 26 2.23 -0.94 4.55
N PRO A 27 2.13 -0.30 5.73
CA PRO A 27 2.47 -0.94 6.99
C PRO A 27 1.43 -2.01 7.37
N CYS A 28 1.90 -3.13 7.92
CA CYS A 28 1.00 -4.13 8.48
C CYS A 28 0.36 -3.62 9.77
N GLU A 29 -0.96 -3.71 9.88
CA GLU A 29 -1.72 -3.23 11.05
C GLU A 29 -1.38 -3.98 12.34
N ASN A 30 -0.89 -5.21 12.22
CA ASN A 30 -0.58 -6.06 13.37
C ASN A 30 0.86 -5.87 13.89
N CYS A 31 1.85 -5.69 13.01
CA CYS A 31 3.27 -5.67 13.41
C CYS A 31 4.08 -4.47 12.92
N GLY A 32 3.47 -3.58 12.12
CA GLY A 32 4.13 -2.39 11.57
C GLY A 32 5.14 -2.66 10.46
N HIS A 33 5.35 -3.92 10.06
CA HIS A 33 6.24 -4.24 8.94
C HIS A 33 5.71 -3.64 7.64
N VAL A 34 6.56 -2.94 6.91
CA VAL A 34 6.18 -2.29 5.64
C VAL A 34 6.25 -3.31 4.51
N ASN A 35 5.16 -3.45 3.76
CA ASN A 35 5.06 -4.37 2.62
C ASN A 35 4.88 -3.54 1.34
N GLU A 36 5.45 -4.02 0.24
CA GLU A 36 5.20 -3.48 -1.09
C GLU A 36 3.95 -4.14 -1.67
N VAL A 37 2.94 -3.34 -1.99
CA VAL A 37 1.61 -3.82 -2.36
C VAL A 37 1.17 -3.13 -3.63
N GLU A 38 0.66 -3.90 -4.58
CA GLU A 38 0.04 -3.36 -5.79
C GLU A 38 -1.24 -2.61 -5.42
N VAL A 39 -1.35 -1.38 -5.88
CA VAL A 39 -2.49 -0.49 -5.62
C VAL A 39 -3.02 0.07 -6.95
N TRP A 40 -4.33 0.16 -7.04
CA TRP A 40 -5.02 0.83 -8.15
C TRP A 40 -5.49 2.20 -7.68
N THR A 41 -5.37 3.19 -8.55
CA THR A 41 -5.89 4.54 -8.28
C THR A 41 -6.97 4.90 -9.29
N ASP A 42 -8.08 5.47 -8.84
CA ASP A 42 -9.09 6.03 -9.73
C ASP A 42 -8.71 7.46 -10.19
N ASP A 43 -9.50 8.04 -11.10
CA ASP A 43 -9.30 9.40 -11.62
C ASP A 43 -9.40 10.49 -10.54
N ALA A 44 -9.97 10.18 -9.36
CA ALA A 44 -10.06 11.07 -8.21
C ALA A 44 -8.86 10.93 -7.24
N GLY A 45 -7.94 9.99 -7.51
CA GLY A 45 -6.77 9.70 -6.68
C GLY A 45 -7.08 8.83 -5.47
N ALA A 46 -8.24 8.19 -5.42
CA ALA A 46 -8.55 7.22 -4.37
C ALA A 46 -7.80 5.91 -4.64
N ALA A 47 -7.06 5.45 -3.63
CA ALA A 47 -6.29 4.20 -3.69
C ALA A 47 -7.16 3.01 -3.28
N ASP A 48 -7.09 1.93 -4.06
CA ASP A 48 -7.75 0.66 -3.82
C ASP A 48 -6.74 -0.49 -3.96
N PHE A 49 -6.94 -1.58 -3.22
CA PHE A 49 -6.07 -2.76 -3.25
C PHE A 49 -6.79 -4.01 -2.75
N SER A 50 -6.34 -5.18 -3.19
CA SER A 50 -7.01 -6.45 -2.88
C SER A 50 -6.77 -6.95 -1.44
N GLY A 51 -5.91 -6.26 -0.69
CA GLY A 51 -5.34 -6.74 0.57
C GLY A 51 -4.12 -7.63 0.36
N PHE A 52 -3.36 -7.86 1.43
CA PHE A 52 -2.11 -8.62 1.38
C PHE A 52 -1.87 -9.38 2.69
N ALA A 53 -1.18 -10.52 2.60
CA ALA A 53 -0.60 -11.18 3.75
C ALA A 53 0.76 -10.55 4.06
N CYS A 54 0.99 -10.14 5.30
CA CYS A 54 2.25 -9.55 5.71
C CYS A 54 3.40 -10.56 5.57
N GLU A 55 4.46 -10.19 4.88
CA GLU A 55 5.62 -11.07 4.65
C GLU A 55 6.39 -11.42 5.93
N ASN A 56 6.27 -10.58 6.97
CA ASN A 56 6.95 -10.77 8.25
C ASN A 56 6.14 -11.60 9.27
N CYS A 57 4.84 -11.34 9.42
CA CYS A 57 4.03 -12.00 10.46
C CYS A 57 2.88 -12.87 9.95
N GLY A 58 2.65 -12.92 8.63
CA GLY A 58 1.56 -13.69 8.01
C GLY A 58 0.15 -13.14 8.26
N HIS A 59 0.01 -12.02 8.99
CA HIS A 59 -1.29 -11.39 9.22
C HIS A 59 -1.90 -10.90 7.89
N TRP A 60 -3.19 -11.15 7.71
CA TRP A 60 -3.94 -10.65 6.55
C TRP A 60 -4.38 -9.20 6.77
N ASN A 61 -3.98 -8.31 5.88
CA ASN A 61 -4.32 -6.89 5.87
C ASN A 61 -5.31 -6.65 4.72
N GLY A 62 -6.62 -6.57 5.01
CA GLY A 62 -7.66 -6.36 3.99
C GLY A 62 -7.94 -4.87 3.73
N PRO A 63 -8.49 -4.47 2.56
CA PRO A 63 -8.60 -3.07 2.11
C PRO A 63 -9.21 -2.05 3.09
N GLY A 64 -10.03 -2.50 4.05
CA GLY A 64 -10.76 -1.65 5.00
C GLY A 64 -12.23 -1.62 4.67
#